data_AF-A0A931M8T4-F1
#
_entry.id   AF-A0A931M8T4-F1
#
_cell.length_a   1.000
_cell.length_b   1.000
_cell.length_c   1.000
_cell.angle_alpha   90.00
_cell.angle_beta   90.00
_cell.angle_gamma   90.00
#
_symmetry.space_group_name_H-M   'P 1'
#
loop_
_entity.id
_entity.type
_entity.pdbx_description
1 polymer ?
#
loop_
_entity_poly.entity_id
_entity_poly.type
_entity_poly.pdbx_seq_one_letter_code
_entity_poly.pdbx_strand_id
1 'polypeptide(L)'
;MIKPEEIKEVALKWWQPFLISYINNEPFFPRQIDRIGKVKSGDITGRFELLQREIENLYVQSKNKTGVGYLVKTTDKNFRRSGSHELPDAVEFESIEDYLYCTGKKKEWIRFQDSYQLLLGAIPALKTWALANPILLCTTSADWNSVIKVCKYFLDNPRPALYIRQLPVDVHTKFIEDNSYLLQSLLDFLIPLHIRNAGQKKFAERYYLKHDEPLIRIRILDKNIATNNDILDISIRLSDLEKNEWACKNVLVAENKINFLTLPDLPSSIAIWSGGGFNVSYLKNAQWLNTKSIYYWGDIDEHGFQILHQLRSYFPQTKSIMMNTDTFERFQDLAGNGEKNKAATLSNLNSDEALLYQTLKERISKNRLEQEKIPQYYIEQQIAKQILN
;
A
#
# COMPACT_ATOMS: atom_id res chain seq x y z
N MET A 1 -7.18 -44.23 -1.23
CA MET A 1 -7.36 -43.86 0.19
C MET A 1 -6.67 -42.51 0.41
N ILE A 2 -7.05 -41.72 1.43
CA ILE A 2 -6.36 -40.47 1.75
C ILE A 2 -4.90 -40.76 2.11
N LYS A 3 -3.99 -39.90 1.68
CA LYS A 3 -2.55 -40.00 2.00
C LYS A 3 -2.21 -39.16 3.25
N PRO A 4 -1.12 -39.48 3.96
CA PRO A 4 -0.64 -38.68 5.10
C PRO A 4 -0.47 -37.19 4.76
N GLU A 5 -0.03 -36.86 3.55
CA GLU A 5 0.13 -35.47 3.09
C GLU A 5 -1.24 -34.76 2.98
N GLU A 6 -2.26 -35.44 2.47
CA GLU A 6 -3.62 -34.91 2.35
C GLU A 6 -4.28 -34.73 3.73
N ILE A 7 -4.01 -35.63 4.69
CA ILE A 7 -4.41 -35.48 6.10
C ILE A 7 -3.82 -34.19 6.67
N LYS A 8 -2.52 -33.96 6.45
CA LYS A 8 -1.84 -32.74 6.90
C LYS A 8 -2.44 -31.49 6.27
N GLU A 9 -2.73 -31.51 4.96
CA GLU A 9 -3.39 -30.39 4.28
C GLU A 9 -4.78 -30.07 4.84
N VAL A 10 -5.58 -31.09 5.14
CA VAL A 10 -6.89 -30.90 5.79
C VAL A 10 -6.71 -30.34 7.21
N ALA A 11 -5.77 -30.89 7.99
CA ALA A 11 -5.48 -30.44 9.34
C ALA A 11 -4.98 -28.98 9.39
N LEU A 12 -4.19 -28.55 8.40
CA LEU A 12 -3.71 -27.16 8.32
C LEU A 12 -4.86 -26.15 8.13
N LYS A 13 -5.99 -26.53 7.52
CA LYS A 13 -7.19 -25.67 7.41
C LYS A 13 -7.83 -25.38 8.77
N TRP A 14 -7.56 -26.22 9.77
CA TRP A 14 -8.07 -26.04 11.13
C TRP A 14 -7.21 -25.10 11.98
N TRP A 15 -6.07 -24.61 11.46
CA TRP A 15 -5.13 -23.81 12.25
C TRP A 15 -5.77 -22.55 12.84
N GLN A 16 -6.39 -21.71 12.00
CA GLN A 16 -7.07 -20.51 12.48
C GLN A 16 -8.26 -20.82 13.42
N PRO A 17 -9.18 -21.75 13.09
CA PRO A 17 -10.22 -22.18 14.03
C PRO A 17 -9.70 -22.67 15.39
N PHE A 18 -8.58 -23.40 15.40
CA PHE A 18 -7.93 -23.89 16.63
C PHE A 18 -7.38 -22.74 17.50
N LEU A 19 -6.77 -21.74 16.88
CA LEU A 19 -6.32 -20.55 17.62
C LEU A 19 -7.50 -19.78 18.24
N ILE A 20 -8.60 -19.65 17.49
CA ILE A 20 -9.82 -18.97 17.96
C ILE A 20 -10.44 -19.72 19.15
N SER A 21 -10.55 -21.05 19.07
CA SER A 21 -11.09 -21.85 20.17
C SER A 21 -10.24 -21.71 21.44
N TYR A 22 -8.92 -21.62 21.31
CA TYR A 22 -8.05 -21.36 22.46
C TYR A 22 -8.35 -20.00 23.11
N ILE A 23 -8.54 -18.93 22.33
CA ILE A 23 -8.88 -17.60 22.85
C ILE A 23 -10.25 -17.60 23.57
N ASN A 24 -11.20 -18.39 23.07
CA ASN A 24 -12.52 -18.58 23.67
C ASN A 24 -12.52 -19.54 24.87
N ASN A 25 -11.42 -20.25 25.14
CA ASN A 25 -11.35 -21.36 26.10
C ASN A 25 -12.32 -22.51 25.75
N GLU A 26 -12.50 -22.80 24.47
CA GLU A 26 -13.35 -23.87 23.97
C GLU A 26 -12.51 -25.12 23.61
N PRO A 27 -12.99 -26.34 23.91
CA PRO A 27 -12.32 -27.56 23.49
C PRO A 27 -12.39 -27.70 21.97
N PHE A 28 -11.25 -27.99 21.34
CA PHE A 28 -11.15 -28.16 19.88
C PHE A 28 -10.88 -29.60 19.43
N PHE A 29 -10.26 -30.40 20.30
CA PHE A 29 -9.98 -31.81 20.12
C PHE A 29 -10.78 -32.64 21.14
N PRO A 30 -11.19 -33.88 20.80
CA PRO A 30 -10.82 -34.64 19.60
C PRO A 30 -11.48 -34.12 18.31
N ARG A 31 -10.80 -34.30 17.16
CA ARG A 31 -11.31 -33.90 15.84
C ARG A 31 -11.03 -34.95 14.77
N GLN A 32 -12.03 -35.24 13.95
CA GLN A 32 -12.01 -36.37 13.01
C GLN A 32 -12.11 -35.92 11.54
N ILE A 33 -11.47 -36.68 10.66
CA ILE A 33 -11.58 -36.64 9.21
C ILE A 33 -12.28 -37.93 8.76
N ASP A 34 -13.54 -37.82 8.34
CA ASP A 34 -14.35 -39.00 7.91
C ASP A 34 -14.16 -39.36 6.44
N ARG A 35 -13.65 -38.42 5.64
CA ARG A 35 -13.52 -38.56 4.18
C ARG A 35 -12.14 -39.10 3.80
N ILE A 36 -11.83 -40.31 4.25
CA ILE A 36 -10.52 -40.94 3.98
C ILE A 36 -10.49 -41.86 2.74
N GLY A 37 -11.58 -41.85 1.95
CA GLY A 37 -11.76 -42.73 0.79
C GLY A 37 -12.22 -44.12 1.20
N LYS A 38 -13.54 -44.33 1.26
CA LYS A 38 -14.15 -45.60 1.69
C LYS A 38 -13.87 -46.72 0.67
N VAL A 39 -13.34 -47.83 1.15
CA VAL A 39 -13.10 -49.06 0.37
C VAL A 39 -14.42 -49.66 -0.09
N LYS A 40 -14.54 -49.97 -1.39
CA LYS A 40 -15.71 -50.66 -1.97
C LYS A 40 -15.38 -52.11 -2.28
N SER A 41 -16.42 -52.95 -2.44
CA SER A 41 -16.25 -54.38 -2.75
C SER A 41 -15.38 -54.65 -3.98
N GLY A 42 -15.44 -53.78 -5.00
CA GLY A 42 -14.65 -53.90 -6.22
C GLY A 42 -13.16 -53.62 -6.04
N ASP A 43 -12.78 -52.85 -5.02
CA ASP A 43 -11.38 -52.55 -4.70
C ASP A 43 -10.68 -53.78 -4.12
N ILE A 44 -11.39 -54.55 -3.30
CA ILE A 44 -10.89 -55.78 -2.67
C ILE A 44 -10.68 -56.88 -3.71
N THR A 45 -11.57 -57.01 -4.69
CA THR A 45 -11.48 -58.09 -5.69
C THR A 45 -10.60 -57.77 -6.90
N GLY A 46 -10.38 -56.49 -7.21
CA GLY A 46 -9.70 -56.06 -8.44
C GLY A 46 -8.39 -55.30 -8.27
N ARG A 47 -8.12 -54.74 -7.07
CA ARG A 47 -6.92 -53.90 -6.80
C ARG A 47 -6.36 -54.13 -5.40
N PHE A 48 -6.37 -55.38 -4.93
CA PHE A 48 -6.00 -55.74 -3.56
C PHE A 48 -4.59 -55.27 -3.16
N GLU A 49 -3.57 -55.53 -3.99
CA GLU A 49 -2.18 -55.11 -3.70
C GLU A 49 -2.02 -53.59 -3.58
N LEU A 50 -2.72 -52.83 -4.44
CA LEU A 50 -2.71 -51.36 -4.37
C LEU A 50 -3.40 -50.87 -3.09
N LEU A 51 -4.54 -51.46 -2.74
CA LEU A 51 -5.28 -51.15 -1.53
C LEU A 51 -4.44 -51.43 -0.27
N GLN A 52 -3.72 -52.55 -0.22
CA GLN A 52 -2.86 -52.88 0.91
C GLN A 52 -1.72 -51.85 1.07
N ARG A 53 -1.07 -51.45 -0.03
CA ARG A 53 -0.04 -50.38 -0.02
C ARG A 53 -0.61 -49.04 0.44
N GLU A 54 -1.82 -48.69 0.02
CA GLU A 54 -2.50 -47.47 0.45
C GLU A 54 -2.80 -47.47 1.97
N ILE A 55 -3.28 -48.61 2.50
CA ILE A 55 -3.52 -48.78 3.94
C ILE A 55 -2.19 -48.72 4.70
N GLU A 56 -1.16 -49.44 4.26
CA GLU A 56 0.16 -49.40 4.90
C GLU A 56 0.71 -47.98 4.96
N ASN A 57 0.64 -47.22 3.86
CA ASN A 57 1.08 -45.84 3.81
C ASN A 57 0.30 -44.94 4.80
N LEU A 58 -1.01 -45.14 4.94
CA LEU A 58 -1.82 -44.44 5.93
C LEU A 58 -1.35 -44.71 7.38
N TYR A 59 -0.91 -45.93 7.69
CA TYR A 59 -0.45 -46.31 9.03
C TYR A 59 1.01 -45.94 9.33
N VAL A 60 1.87 -45.75 8.32
CA VAL A 60 3.31 -45.48 8.52
C VAL A 60 3.56 -44.26 9.40
N GLN A 61 2.75 -43.20 9.23
CA GLN A 61 2.88 -41.96 10.00
C GLN A 61 1.78 -41.80 11.06
N SER A 62 0.95 -42.83 11.28
CA SER A 62 -0.15 -42.75 12.24
C SER A 62 0.31 -43.05 13.67
N LYS A 63 -0.42 -42.49 14.62
CA LYS A 63 -0.25 -42.71 16.06
C LYS A 63 -0.29 -44.19 16.43
N ASN A 64 -1.04 -45.01 15.69
CA ASN A 64 -1.09 -46.46 15.90
C ASN A 64 0.30 -47.12 15.78
N LYS A 65 1.23 -46.54 15.00
CA LYS A 65 2.60 -47.03 14.84
C LYS A 65 3.66 -46.15 15.51
N THR A 66 3.52 -44.84 15.41
CA THR A 66 4.53 -43.87 15.86
C THR A 66 4.34 -43.43 17.32
N GLY A 67 3.18 -43.69 17.91
CA GLY A 67 2.78 -43.21 19.24
C GLY A 67 2.36 -41.74 19.29
N VAL A 68 2.47 -41.00 18.18
CA VAL A 68 2.11 -39.56 18.09
C VAL A 68 1.58 -39.20 16.70
N GLY A 69 0.62 -38.28 16.65
CA GLY A 69 0.01 -37.81 15.41
C GLY A 69 -1.41 -38.32 15.25
N TYR A 70 -1.85 -38.54 14.02
CA TYR A 70 -3.23 -38.91 13.78
C TYR A 70 -3.51 -40.39 14.08
N LEU A 71 -4.61 -40.69 14.75
CA LEU A 71 -5.07 -42.04 15.03
C LEU A 71 -5.96 -42.52 13.86
N VAL A 72 -5.64 -43.68 13.28
CA VAL A 72 -6.52 -44.33 12.30
C VAL A 72 -7.56 -45.15 13.08
N LYS A 73 -8.84 -44.82 12.88
CA LYS A 73 -9.98 -45.58 13.40
C LYS A 73 -10.44 -46.58 12.36
N THR A 74 -10.61 -47.82 12.80
CA THR A 74 -11.09 -48.93 11.97
C THR A 74 -12.57 -49.22 12.22
N THR A 75 -13.20 -49.87 11.25
CA THR A 75 -14.54 -50.44 11.41
C THR A 75 -14.64 -51.76 10.64
N ASP A 76 -15.41 -52.69 11.16
CA ASP A 76 -15.71 -53.95 10.49
C ASP A 76 -16.66 -53.71 9.32
N LYS A 77 -16.20 -54.02 8.10
CA LYS A 77 -17.02 -53.96 6.89
C LYS A 77 -17.19 -55.35 6.30
N ASN A 78 -18.44 -55.76 6.20
CA ASN A 78 -18.81 -57.07 5.68
C ASN A 78 -19.13 -56.98 4.18
N PHE A 79 -18.36 -57.69 3.35
CA PHE A 79 -18.51 -57.69 1.90
C PHE A 79 -19.06 -59.03 1.41
N ARG A 80 -20.12 -58.98 0.59
CA ARG A 80 -20.88 -60.16 0.11
C ARG A 80 -20.05 -61.26 -0.55
N ARG A 81 -18.86 -60.95 -1.10
CA ARG A 81 -17.98 -61.91 -1.80
C ARG A 81 -16.68 -62.25 -1.08
N SER A 82 -16.24 -61.43 -0.11
CA SER A 82 -14.91 -61.55 0.51
C SER A 82 -14.94 -61.63 2.04
N GLY A 83 -16.12 -61.63 2.67
CA GLY A 83 -16.27 -61.72 4.12
C GLY A 83 -16.08 -60.39 4.86
N SER A 84 -15.84 -60.46 6.17
CA SER A 84 -15.63 -59.28 7.04
C SER A 84 -14.17 -58.83 7.01
N HIS A 85 -13.93 -57.54 6.82
CA HIS A 85 -12.62 -56.92 6.84
C HIS A 85 -12.63 -55.73 7.78
N GLU A 86 -11.65 -55.65 8.68
CA GLU A 86 -11.40 -54.47 9.49
C GLU A 86 -10.68 -53.44 8.62
N LEU A 87 -11.34 -52.32 8.32
CA LEU A 87 -10.82 -51.32 7.37
C LEU A 87 -10.80 -49.92 7.99
N PRO A 88 -9.83 -49.07 7.60
CA PRO A 88 -9.84 -47.66 7.98
C PRO A 88 -11.18 -47.00 7.63
N ASP A 89 -11.79 -46.33 8.60
CA ASP A 89 -13.05 -45.58 8.41
C ASP A 89 -12.86 -44.08 8.60
N ALA A 90 -11.99 -43.69 9.53
CA ALA A 90 -11.68 -42.29 9.78
C ALA A 90 -10.29 -42.10 10.38
N VAL A 91 -9.86 -40.83 10.41
CA VAL A 91 -8.64 -40.41 11.07
C VAL A 91 -8.98 -39.36 12.13
N GLU A 92 -8.48 -39.52 13.35
CA GLU A 92 -8.76 -38.63 14.48
C GLU A 92 -7.47 -38.03 15.06
N PHE A 93 -7.55 -36.77 15.45
CA PHE A 93 -6.58 -36.14 16.34
C PHE A 93 -7.18 -36.09 17.74
N GLU A 94 -6.62 -36.86 18.68
CA GLU A 94 -7.13 -36.94 20.05
C GLU A 94 -6.69 -35.73 20.89
N SER A 95 -5.50 -35.20 20.62
CA SER A 95 -4.86 -34.15 21.41
C SER A 95 -4.30 -33.01 20.55
N ILE A 96 -3.96 -31.89 21.21
CA ILE A 96 -3.26 -30.77 20.58
C ILE A 96 -1.86 -31.21 20.15
N GLU A 97 -1.17 -32.02 20.95
CA GLU A 97 0.17 -32.52 20.69
C GLU A 97 0.23 -33.34 19.38
N ASP A 98 -0.76 -34.22 19.20
CA ASP A 98 -0.92 -35.02 17.98
C ASP A 98 -1.12 -34.14 16.74
N TYR A 99 -1.97 -33.12 16.87
CA TYR A 99 -2.24 -32.16 15.81
C TYR A 99 -1.01 -31.32 15.45
N LEU A 100 -0.30 -30.79 16.45
CA LEU A 100 0.90 -29.97 16.26
C LEU A 100 2.05 -30.78 15.67
N TYR A 101 2.18 -32.05 16.05
CA TYR A 101 3.16 -32.96 15.48
C TYR A 101 2.92 -33.17 13.98
N CYS A 102 1.68 -33.51 13.59
CA CYS A 102 1.33 -33.74 12.19
C CYS A 102 1.46 -32.47 11.32
N THR A 103 1.00 -31.33 11.83
CA THR A 103 1.03 -30.05 11.07
C THR A 103 2.42 -29.41 11.06
N GLY A 104 3.29 -29.73 12.02
CA GLY A 104 4.58 -29.08 12.21
C GLY A 104 4.48 -27.67 12.82
N LYS A 105 3.32 -27.30 13.39
CA LYS A 105 3.02 -25.93 13.89
C LYS A 105 3.42 -25.67 15.34
N LYS A 106 4.20 -26.56 15.97
CA LYS A 106 4.57 -26.46 17.40
C LYS A 106 5.27 -25.15 17.75
N LYS A 107 6.16 -24.64 16.88
CA LYS A 107 6.87 -23.37 17.12
C LYS A 107 5.93 -22.17 17.06
N GLU A 108 5.05 -22.12 16.05
CA GLU A 108 4.04 -21.07 15.91
C GLU A 108 3.01 -21.10 17.03
N TRP A 109 2.66 -22.28 17.53
CA TRP A 109 1.79 -22.45 18.69
C TRP A 109 2.36 -21.81 19.95
N ILE A 110 3.60 -22.15 20.31
CA ILE A 110 4.26 -21.57 21.49
C ILE A 110 4.31 -20.05 21.38
N ARG A 111 4.72 -19.53 20.21
CA ARG A 111 4.76 -18.07 19.97
C ARG A 111 3.39 -17.42 20.09
N PHE A 112 2.36 -18.05 19.54
CA PHE A 112 1.00 -17.56 19.66
C PHE A 112 0.59 -17.45 21.13
N GLN A 113 0.86 -18.48 21.94
CA GLN A 113 0.56 -18.46 23.37
C GLN A 113 1.33 -17.33 24.08
N ASP A 114 2.65 -17.25 23.88
CA ASP A 114 3.49 -16.21 24.50
C ASP A 114 3.00 -14.81 24.13
N SER A 115 2.76 -14.57 22.84
CA SER A 115 2.29 -13.29 22.31
C SER A 115 0.90 -12.92 22.84
N TYR A 116 -0.02 -13.90 22.87
CA TYR A 116 -1.39 -13.70 23.36
C TYR A 116 -1.40 -13.39 24.87
N GLN A 117 -0.62 -14.12 25.67
CA GLN A 117 -0.51 -13.88 27.12
C GLN A 117 0.13 -12.52 27.41
N LEU A 118 1.21 -12.15 26.72
CA LEU A 118 1.82 -10.83 26.84
C LEU A 118 0.82 -9.72 26.47
N LEU A 119 0.13 -9.87 25.34
CA LEU A 119 -0.80 -8.88 24.82
C LEU A 119 -1.98 -8.65 25.77
N LEU A 120 -2.65 -9.72 26.21
CA LEU A 120 -3.81 -9.59 27.09
C LEU A 120 -3.44 -9.28 28.54
N GLY A 121 -2.27 -9.72 29.00
CA GLY A 121 -1.76 -9.31 30.31
C GLY A 121 -1.51 -7.81 30.37
N ALA A 122 -1.11 -7.18 29.26
CA ALA A 122 -0.83 -5.75 29.21
C ALA A 122 -2.03 -4.89 28.79
N ILE A 123 -2.87 -5.36 27.86
CA ILE A 123 -4.02 -4.64 27.30
C ILE A 123 -5.20 -5.62 27.10
N PRO A 124 -5.98 -5.92 28.15
CA PRO A 124 -7.06 -6.92 28.10
C PRO A 124 -8.15 -6.65 27.04
N ALA A 125 -8.36 -5.37 26.69
CA ALA A 125 -9.33 -4.96 25.67
C ALA A 125 -9.08 -5.59 24.29
N LEU A 126 -7.86 -6.04 24.01
CA LEU A 126 -7.48 -6.63 22.72
C LEU A 126 -7.96 -8.07 22.53
N LYS A 127 -8.70 -8.67 23.47
CA LYS A 127 -9.22 -10.03 23.30
C LYS A 127 -10.07 -10.18 22.03
N THR A 128 -10.97 -9.23 21.78
CA THR A 128 -11.83 -9.24 20.58
C THR A 128 -11.02 -9.02 19.30
N TRP A 129 -9.98 -8.18 19.35
CA TRP A 129 -9.06 -8.01 18.23
C TRP A 129 -8.29 -9.29 17.92
N ALA A 130 -7.82 -10.00 18.96
CA ALA A 130 -7.11 -11.26 18.82
C ALA A 130 -7.99 -12.37 18.21
N LEU A 131 -9.28 -12.40 18.54
CA LEU A 131 -10.25 -13.32 17.91
C LEU A 131 -10.39 -13.07 16.41
N ALA A 132 -10.39 -11.80 15.99
CA ALA A 132 -10.46 -11.43 14.58
C ALA A 132 -9.13 -11.64 13.85
N ASN A 133 -8.00 -11.54 14.55
CA ASN A 133 -6.65 -11.55 13.96
C ASN A 133 -5.69 -12.59 14.59
N PRO A 134 -6.09 -13.86 14.80
CA PRO A 134 -5.30 -14.82 15.57
C PRO A 134 -3.97 -15.18 14.89
N ILE A 135 -3.90 -15.10 13.55
CA ILE A 135 -2.69 -15.41 12.79
C ILE A 135 -1.59 -14.35 13.01
N LEU A 136 -1.94 -13.09 13.29
CA LEU A 136 -0.94 -12.04 13.52
C LEU A 136 -0.11 -12.33 14.78
N LEU A 137 -0.71 -13.00 15.78
CA LEU A 137 -0.03 -13.44 17.00
C LEU A 137 1.00 -14.55 16.75
N CYS A 138 0.98 -15.21 15.59
CA CYS A 138 1.99 -16.21 15.21
C CYS A 138 3.23 -15.59 14.53
N THR A 139 3.23 -14.29 14.23
CA THR A 139 4.24 -13.64 13.38
C THR A 139 5.59 -13.54 14.08
N THR A 140 6.65 -13.99 13.40
CA THR A 140 8.01 -14.09 13.96
C THR A 140 8.75 -12.76 14.11
N SER A 141 8.35 -11.72 13.38
CA SER A 141 9.08 -10.45 13.30
C SER A 141 8.65 -9.41 14.35
N ALA A 142 7.55 -9.65 15.06
CA ALA A 142 7.00 -8.68 15.99
C ALA A 142 7.59 -8.88 17.39
N ASP A 143 8.36 -7.90 17.88
CA ASP A 143 8.64 -7.78 19.30
C ASP A 143 7.39 -7.23 20.01
N TRP A 144 6.59 -8.12 20.59
CA TRP A 144 5.34 -7.78 21.24
C TRP A 144 5.49 -6.84 22.44
N ASN A 145 6.63 -6.85 23.14
CA ASN A 145 6.86 -5.89 24.22
C ASN A 145 6.91 -4.46 23.66
N SER A 146 7.64 -4.27 22.56
CA SER A 146 7.71 -2.99 21.86
C SER A 146 6.36 -2.59 21.25
N VAL A 147 5.60 -3.53 20.68
CA VAL A 147 4.22 -3.28 20.20
C VAL A 147 3.35 -2.75 21.34
N ILE A 148 3.36 -3.42 22.49
CA ILE A 148 2.57 -3.06 23.66
C ILE A 148 2.95 -1.66 24.16
N LYS A 149 4.25 -1.33 24.24
CA LYS A 149 4.73 0.01 24.62
C LYS A 149 4.12 1.09 23.73
N VAL A 150 4.12 0.89 22.42
CA VAL A 150 3.52 1.83 21.45
C VAL A 150 2.00 1.93 21.65
N CYS A 151 1.30 0.79 21.76
CA CYS A 151 -0.15 0.78 21.96
C CYS A 151 -0.57 1.50 23.25
N LYS A 152 0.14 1.27 24.37
CA LYS A 152 -0.10 1.96 25.64
C LYS A 152 0.08 3.47 25.50
N TYR A 153 1.17 3.90 24.86
CA TYR A 153 1.40 5.32 24.63
C TYR A 153 0.25 5.99 23.87
N PHE A 154 -0.27 5.37 22.80
CA PHE A 154 -1.39 5.93 22.03
C PHE A 154 -2.74 5.83 22.73
N LEU A 155 -2.93 4.89 23.67
CA LEU A 155 -4.10 4.90 24.53
C LEU A 155 -4.10 6.12 25.45
N ASP A 156 -2.95 6.48 26.01
CA ASP A 156 -2.80 7.64 26.90
C ASP A 156 -2.72 8.97 26.13
N ASN A 157 -2.13 8.96 24.93
CA ASN A 157 -1.86 10.13 24.10
C ASN A 157 -2.33 9.90 22.66
N PRO A 158 -3.64 9.80 22.40
CA PRO A 158 -4.16 9.37 21.10
C PRO A 158 -3.95 10.39 19.96
N ARG A 159 -3.57 11.63 20.29
CA ARG A 159 -3.30 12.70 19.32
C ARG A 159 -2.00 13.43 19.64
N PRO A 160 -0.84 12.77 19.48
CA PRO A 160 0.42 13.25 20.04
C PRO A 160 0.98 14.52 19.37
N ALA A 161 0.72 14.76 18.08
CA ALA A 161 1.28 15.88 17.31
C ALA A 161 2.82 15.96 17.36
N LEU A 162 3.47 14.80 17.44
CA LEU A 162 4.93 14.61 17.47
C LEU A 162 5.43 13.87 16.23
N TYR A 163 6.69 14.04 15.86
CA TYR A 163 7.34 13.11 14.92
C TYR A 163 7.56 11.76 15.60
N ILE A 164 7.63 10.66 14.83
CA ILE A 164 7.81 9.31 15.39
C ILE A 164 9.03 9.25 16.32
N ARG A 165 10.15 9.88 15.93
CA ARG A 165 11.38 9.92 16.75
C ARG A 165 11.24 10.68 18.07
N GLN A 166 10.24 11.56 18.19
CA GLN A 166 9.98 12.34 19.40
C GLN A 166 9.04 11.62 20.37
N LEU A 167 8.44 10.49 19.97
CA LEU A 167 7.54 9.77 20.86
C LEU A 167 8.32 9.31 22.10
N PRO A 168 7.84 9.61 23.32
CA PRO A 168 8.48 9.22 24.57
C PRO A 168 8.20 7.73 24.86
N VAL A 169 8.56 6.88 23.90
CA VAL A 169 8.41 5.44 23.96
C VAL A 169 9.78 4.83 23.74
N ASP A 170 10.16 3.92 24.61
CA ASP A 170 11.43 3.20 24.54
C ASP A 170 11.40 2.12 23.45
N VAL A 171 11.31 2.59 22.20
CA VAL A 171 11.33 1.84 20.94
C VAL A 171 11.96 2.71 19.85
N HIS A 172 12.76 2.12 18.96
CA HIS A 172 13.35 2.87 17.86
C HIS A 172 12.32 3.22 16.79
N THR A 173 12.47 4.37 16.12
CA THR A 173 11.59 4.81 15.02
C THR A 173 11.40 3.73 13.95
N LYS A 174 12.49 3.05 13.57
CA LYS A 174 12.46 1.97 12.59
C LYS A 174 11.53 0.82 12.98
N PHE A 175 11.38 0.53 14.27
CA PHE A 175 10.45 -0.49 14.73
C PHE A 175 8.99 -0.13 14.40
N ILE A 176 8.60 1.13 14.62
CA ILE A 176 7.24 1.61 14.31
C ILE A 176 7.00 1.59 12.81
N GLU A 177 8.00 1.94 12.01
CA GLU A 177 7.92 1.91 10.55
C GLU A 177 7.77 0.48 10.02
N ASP A 178 8.65 -0.43 10.45
CA ASP A 178 8.68 -1.84 10.03
C ASP A 178 7.41 -2.61 10.48
N ASN A 179 6.79 -2.21 11.60
CA ASN A 179 5.59 -2.85 12.16
C ASN A 179 4.32 -2.01 11.96
N SER A 180 4.35 -1.04 11.04
CA SER A 180 3.26 -0.07 10.85
C SER A 180 1.90 -0.73 10.54
N TYR A 181 1.87 -1.84 9.79
CA TYR A 181 0.63 -2.58 9.51
C TYR A 181 0.01 -3.22 10.77
N LEU A 182 0.84 -3.88 11.59
CA LEU A 182 0.39 -4.50 12.83
C LEU A 182 -0.09 -3.43 13.83
N LEU A 183 0.71 -2.38 14.01
CA LEU A 183 0.36 -1.25 14.87
C LEU A 183 -0.91 -0.56 14.37
N GLN A 184 -1.11 -0.42 13.05
CA GLN A 184 -2.34 0.13 12.50
C GLN A 184 -3.56 -0.72 12.87
N SER A 185 -3.48 -2.04 12.67
CA SER A 185 -4.57 -2.96 13.00
C SER A 185 -4.96 -2.88 14.49
N LEU A 186 -3.98 -2.79 15.39
CA LEU A 186 -4.19 -2.67 16.82
C LEU A 186 -4.76 -1.31 17.22
N LEU A 187 -4.16 -0.22 16.73
CA LEU A 187 -4.59 1.14 17.08
C LEU A 187 -5.96 1.49 16.49
N ASP A 188 -6.29 0.98 15.30
CA ASP A 188 -7.63 1.15 14.73
C ASP A 188 -8.72 0.54 15.62
N PHE A 189 -8.40 -0.58 16.27
CA PHE A 189 -9.29 -1.21 17.24
C PHE A 189 -9.30 -0.48 18.60
N LEU A 190 -8.13 -0.03 19.08
CA LEU A 190 -7.98 0.56 20.42
C LEU A 190 -8.48 2.00 20.52
N ILE A 191 -8.23 2.81 19.50
CA ILE A 191 -8.52 4.25 19.50
C ILE A 191 -9.34 4.69 18.28
N PRO A 192 -10.46 4.01 17.92
CA PRO A 192 -11.21 4.26 16.68
C PRO A 192 -11.70 5.70 16.53
N LEU A 193 -12.06 6.34 17.66
CA LEU A 193 -12.55 7.74 17.69
C LEU A 193 -11.43 8.79 17.53
N HIS A 194 -10.16 8.36 17.58
CA HIS A 194 -9.00 9.23 17.45
C HIS A 194 -8.20 8.99 16.17
N ILE A 195 -8.72 8.19 15.24
CA ILE A 195 -8.16 8.07 13.90
C ILE A 195 -8.45 9.37 13.13
N ARG A 196 -7.42 10.03 12.59
CA ARG A 196 -7.59 11.28 11.83
C ARG A 196 -8.36 11.05 10.54
N ASN A 197 -7.99 10.01 9.80
CA ASN A 197 -8.63 9.61 8.55
C ASN A 197 -8.36 8.13 8.26
N ALA A 198 -9.41 7.32 8.23
CA ALA A 198 -9.33 5.87 8.01
C ALA A 198 -8.90 5.47 6.58
N GLY A 199 -8.91 6.40 5.61
CA GLY A 199 -8.39 6.18 4.27
C GLY A 199 -6.87 6.40 4.14
N GLN A 200 -6.23 7.02 5.13
CA GLN A 200 -4.80 7.29 5.08
C GLN A 200 -3.97 6.04 5.39
N LYS A 201 -3.05 5.71 4.48
CA LYS A 201 -2.14 4.55 4.60
C LYS A 201 -0.91 4.85 5.45
N LYS A 202 -0.43 6.10 5.43
CA LYS A 202 0.75 6.50 6.19
C LYS A 202 0.40 6.56 7.68
N PHE A 203 1.17 5.82 8.48
CA PHE A 203 1.00 5.72 9.93
C PHE A 203 0.92 7.11 10.60
N ALA A 204 1.82 8.02 10.22
CA ALA A 204 1.88 9.34 10.84
C ALA A 204 0.64 10.19 10.54
N GLU A 205 0.18 10.20 9.29
CA GLU A 205 -1.00 10.95 8.87
C GLU A 205 -2.28 10.39 9.52
N ARG A 206 -2.33 9.07 9.75
CA ARG A 206 -3.48 8.37 10.34
C ARG A 206 -3.66 8.66 11.85
N TYR A 207 -2.57 8.69 12.62
CA TYR A 207 -2.61 8.80 14.10
C TYR A 207 -2.11 10.16 14.63
N TYR A 208 -2.41 11.26 13.94
CA TYR A 208 -2.08 12.62 14.39
C TYR A 208 -0.60 12.83 14.76
N LEU A 209 0.31 12.12 14.09
CA LEU A 209 1.74 12.40 14.19
C LEU A 209 2.13 13.47 13.18
N LYS A 210 3.22 14.16 13.46
CA LYS A 210 3.91 14.98 12.46
C LYS A 210 4.63 14.07 11.47
N HIS A 211 4.62 14.48 10.22
CA HIS A 211 5.38 13.86 9.14
C HIS A 211 6.19 14.95 8.45
N ASP A 212 7.20 14.52 7.70
CA ASP A 212 7.93 15.44 6.84
C ASP A 212 7.03 15.81 5.67
N GLU A 213 6.53 17.04 5.68
CA GLU A 213 5.63 17.55 4.65
C GLU A 213 6.41 17.79 3.36
N PRO A 214 5.82 17.52 2.18
CA PRO A 214 6.46 17.89 0.92
C PRO A 214 6.85 19.37 0.91
N LEU A 215 8.05 19.66 0.45
CA LEU A 215 8.52 21.03 0.24
C LEU A 215 8.15 21.49 -1.17
N ILE A 216 7.68 22.72 -1.27
CA ILE A 216 7.40 23.40 -2.53
C ILE A 216 8.46 24.48 -2.73
N ARG A 217 9.12 24.42 -3.88
CA ARG A 217 10.14 25.41 -4.24
C ARG A 217 9.49 26.58 -4.94
N ILE A 218 9.83 27.79 -4.51
CA ILE A 218 9.31 29.05 -5.03
C ILE A 218 10.49 29.90 -5.42
N ARG A 219 10.47 30.43 -6.65
CA ARG A 219 11.44 31.41 -7.11
C ARG A 219 10.74 32.72 -7.40
N ILE A 220 11.18 33.79 -6.75
CA ILE A 220 10.70 35.15 -6.96
C ILE A 220 11.37 35.68 -8.21
N LEU A 221 10.57 36.02 -9.22
CA LEU A 221 11.07 36.51 -10.52
C LEU A 221 11.08 38.04 -10.60
N ASP A 222 10.55 38.73 -9.58
CA ASP A 222 10.62 40.18 -9.45
C ASP A 222 11.23 40.57 -8.10
N LYS A 223 12.39 41.22 -8.15
CA LYS A 223 13.08 41.69 -6.93
C LYS A 223 12.24 42.67 -6.13
N ASN A 224 11.32 43.41 -6.75
CA ASN A 224 10.48 44.39 -6.06
C ASN A 224 9.44 43.75 -5.13
N ILE A 225 9.13 42.45 -5.31
CA ILE A 225 8.21 41.71 -4.43
C ILE A 225 8.93 40.77 -3.47
N ALA A 226 10.28 40.78 -3.47
CA ALA A 226 11.07 39.97 -2.55
C ALA A 226 10.90 40.48 -1.11
N THR A 227 10.53 39.60 -0.19
CA THR A 227 10.13 39.98 1.18
C THR A 227 11.28 40.05 2.18
N ASN A 228 12.43 39.42 1.89
CA ASN A 228 13.55 39.29 2.84
C ASN A 228 14.91 39.39 2.12
N ASN A 229 15.61 40.54 2.21
CA ASN A 229 17.02 40.71 1.82
C ASN A 229 17.42 40.01 0.49
N ASP A 230 16.64 40.17 -0.58
CA ASP A 230 16.89 39.55 -1.89
C ASP A 230 16.95 38.00 -1.90
N ILE A 231 16.28 37.32 -0.96
CA ILE A 231 16.08 35.87 -1.04
C ILE A 231 15.05 35.59 -2.14
N LEU A 232 15.54 35.13 -3.29
CA LEU A 232 14.72 34.90 -4.48
C LEU A 232 14.40 33.43 -4.75
N ASP A 233 14.99 32.46 -4.05
CA ASP A 233 14.74 31.04 -4.28
C ASP A 233 14.68 30.32 -2.93
N ILE A 234 13.50 29.79 -2.61
CA ILE A 234 13.22 29.16 -1.32
C ILE A 234 12.45 27.87 -1.50
N SER A 235 12.56 26.98 -0.53
CA SER A 235 11.67 25.83 -0.36
C SER A 235 10.92 25.98 0.94
N ILE A 236 9.58 25.95 0.88
CA ILE A 236 8.71 26.03 2.06
C ILE A 236 7.85 24.77 2.16
N ARG A 237 7.33 24.47 3.36
CA ARG A 237 6.41 23.33 3.52
C ARG A 237 5.11 23.59 2.76
N LEU A 238 4.50 22.53 2.28
CA LEU A 238 3.22 22.60 1.59
C LEU A 238 2.15 23.34 2.42
N SER A 239 2.03 23.04 3.71
CA SER A 239 1.05 23.73 4.56
C SER A 239 1.33 25.22 4.75
N ASP A 240 2.57 25.66 4.60
CA ASP A 240 2.93 27.09 4.63
C ASP A 240 2.54 27.76 3.30
N LEU A 241 2.73 27.09 2.16
CA LEU A 241 2.25 27.59 0.86
C LEU A 241 0.73 27.75 0.83
N GLU A 242 -0.01 26.77 1.37
CA GLU A 242 -1.48 26.79 1.38
C GLU A 242 -2.04 27.97 2.20
N LYS A 243 -1.33 28.40 3.25
CA LYS A 243 -1.79 29.45 4.18
C LYS A 243 -1.35 30.86 3.82
N ASN A 244 -0.24 31.02 3.10
CA ASN A 244 0.36 32.33 2.84
C ASN A 244 0.13 32.75 1.39
N GLU A 245 -0.61 33.84 1.21
CA GLU A 245 -0.73 34.49 -0.10
C GLU A 245 0.55 35.26 -0.43
N TRP A 246 1.01 35.12 -1.68
CA TRP A 246 2.17 35.85 -2.19
C TRP A 246 1.74 37.11 -2.95
N ALA A 247 2.41 38.23 -2.68
CA ALA A 247 2.17 39.53 -3.30
C ALA A 247 2.66 39.59 -4.76
N CYS A 248 2.05 38.77 -5.61
CA CYS A 248 2.33 38.67 -7.04
C CYS A 248 1.01 38.71 -7.83
N LYS A 249 1.11 39.02 -9.12
CA LYS A 249 0.02 38.94 -10.10
C LYS A 249 0.07 37.62 -10.88
N ASN A 250 1.28 37.19 -11.25
CA ASN A 250 1.49 36.02 -12.12
C ASN A 250 2.21 34.90 -11.36
N VAL A 251 1.77 33.66 -11.61
CA VAL A 251 2.38 32.45 -11.05
C VAL A 251 2.72 31.51 -12.21
N LEU A 252 4.01 31.24 -12.38
CA LEU A 252 4.49 30.27 -13.36
C LEU A 252 4.69 28.92 -12.67
N VAL A 253 3.99 27.88 -13.12
CA VAL A 253 4.16 26.51 -12.63
C VAL A 253 4.96 25.73 -13.66
N ALA A 254 6.18 25.36 -13.31
CA ALA A 254 7.05 24.59 -14.19
C ALA A 254 7.05 23.11 -13.77
N GLU A 255 6.97 22.21 -14.75
CA GLU A 255 7.03 20.77 -14.51
C GLU A 255 8.46 20.31 -14.18
N ASN A 256 9.43 20.74 -14.99
CA ASN A 256 10.82 20.35 -14.83
C ASN A 256 11.60 21.38 -13.98
N LYS A 257 12.49 20.88 -13.12
CA LYS A 257 13.35 21.68 -12.25
C LYS A 257 14.30 22.59 -13.04
N ILE A 258 14.86 22.14 -14.16
CA ILE A 258 15.80 22.96 -14.94
C ILE A 258 15.07 24.14 -15.56
N ASN A 259 13.90 23.91 -16.17
CA ASN A 259 13.04 24.98 -16.70
C ASN A 259 12.69 26.02 -15.65
N PHE A 260 12.32 25.57 -14.45
CA PHE A 260 12.05 26.44 -13.30
C PHE A 260 13.25 27.37 -12.99
N LEU A 261 14.48 26.84 -13.07
CA LEU A 261 15.71 27.59 -12.81
C LEU A 261 16.10 28.54 -13.95
N THR A 262 15.68 28.27 -15.19
CA THR A 262 16.02 29.10 -16.36
C THR A 262 14.96 30.14 -16.71
N LEU A 263 13.87 30.22 -15.95
CA LEU A 263 12.87 31.29 -16.10
C LEU A 263 13.54 32.68 -15.95
N PRO A 264 13.24 33.63 -16.85
CA PRO A 264 13.77 34.99 -16.75
C PRO A 264 13.10 35.77 -15.60
N ASP A 265 13.69 36.92 -15.27
CA ASP A 265 13.06 37.87 -14.36
C ASP A 265 11.79 38.46 -14.99
N LEU A 266 10.71 38.52 -14.22
CA LEU A 266 9.38 38.92 -14.68
C LEU A 266 8.67 39.75 -13.60
N PRO A 267 8.20 40.98 -13.92
CA PRO A 267 7.49 41.84 -12.98
C PRO A 267 6.29 41.16 -12.31
N SER A 268 6.11 41.39 -11.01
CA SER A 268 5.02 40.87 -10.18
C SER A 268 4.79 39.36 -10.36
N SER A 269 5.85 38.58 -10.54
CA SER A 269 5.76 37.17 -10.88
C SER A 269 6.59 36.29 -9.94
N ILE A 270 6.07 35.09 -9.67
CA ILE A 270 6.81 34.02 -9.01
C ILE A 270 6.73 32.75 -9.87
N ALA A 271 7.72 31.87 -9.72
CA ALA A 271 7.70 30.51 -10.22
C ALA A 271 7.48 29.54 -9.06
N ILE A 272 6.77 28.44 -9.34
CA ILE A 272 6.52 27.35 -8.40
C ILE A 272 6.96 26.04 -9.05
N TRP A 273 7.71 25.24 -8.30
CA TRP A 273 8.05 23.85 -8.63
C TRP A 273 7.66 22.94 -7.47
N SER A 274 6.69 22.06 -7.69
CA SER A 274 6.12 21.17 -6.67
C SER A 274 6.80 19.80 -6.57
N GLY A 275 7.99 19.63 -7.18
CA GLY A 275 8.69 18.34 -7.25
C GLY A 275 8.51 17.59 -8.56
N GLY A 276 7.90 18.23 -9.57
CA GLY A 276 7.69 17.72 -10.92
C GLY A 276 6.55 16.72 -11.09
N GLY A 277 6.16 16.50 -12.35
CA GLY A 277 5.10 15.57 -12.73
C GLY A 277 3.75 15.85 -12.04
N PHE A 278 3.10 14.80 -11.55
CA PHE A 278 1.78 14.84 -10.91
C PHE A 278 1.77 15.45 -9.49
N ASN A 279 2.92 15.90 -8.97
CA ASN A 279 2.99 16.63 -7.71
C ASN A 279 2.33 18.03 -7.80
N VAL A 280 1.86 18.44 -8.98
CA VAL A 280 0.96 19.60 -9.13
C VAL A 280 -0.29 19.51 -8.25
N SER A 281 -0.70 18.28 -7.90
CA SER A 281 -1.78 18.02 -6.94
C SER A 281 -1.57 18.65 -5.56
N TYR A 282 -0.32 18.92 -5.16
CA TYR A 282 -0.05 19.66 -3.93
C TYR A 282 -0.59 21.08 -3.97
N LEU A 283 -0.66 21.72 -5.14
CA LEU A 283 -1.16 23.10 -5.26
C LEU A 283 -2.68 23.20 -5.07
N LYS A 284 -3.42 22.08 -5.10
CA LYS A 284 -4.89 22.04 -5.08
C LYS A 284 -5.52 22.88 -3.95
N ASN A 285 -4.92 22.87 -2.77
CA ASN A 285 -5.49 23.54 -1.60
C ASN A 285 -4.97 24.97 -1.40
N ALA A 286 -4.02 25.45 -2.22
CA ALA A 286 -3.52 26.81 -2.15
C ALA A 286 -4.53 27.78 -2.78
N GLN A 287 -5.61 28.08 -2.05
CA GLN A 287 -6.78 28.81 -2.55
C GLN A 287 -6.46 30.21 -3.06
N TRP A 288 -5.39 30.83 -2.57
CA TRP A 288 -4.95 32.16 -3.02
C TRP A 288 -4.51 32.18 -4.49
N LEU A 289 -4.18 31.01 -5.09
CA LEU A 289 -3.88 30.90 -6.51
C LEU A 289 -5.10 31.21 -7.41
N ASN A 290 -6.34 31.06 -6.90
CA ASN A 290 -7.56 31.35 -7.66
C ASN A 290 -7.65 32.81 -8.14
N THR A 291 -6.99 33.75 -7.46
CA THR A 291 -7.01 35.18 -7.80
C THR A 291 -5.83 35.60 -8.68
N LYS A 292 -4.94 34.67 -9.06
CA LYS A 292 -3.72 34.94 -9.80
C LYS A 292 -3.82 34.47 -11.25
N SER A 293 -3.01 35.08 -12.12
CA SER A 293 -2.78 34.59 -13.49
C SER A 293 -1.81 33.41 -13.43
N ILE A 294 -2.30 32.20 -13.66
CA ILE A 294 -1.48 30.98 -13.60
C ILE A 294 -1.04 30.57 -15.00
N TYR A 295 0.25 30.31 -15.14
CA TYR A 295 0.89 29.90 -16.37
C TYR A 295 1.61 28.57 -16.16
N TYR A 296 1.19 27.52 -16.86
CA TYR A 296 1.80 26.20 -16.78
C TYR A 296 2.78 25.98 -17.92
N TRP A 297 3.96 25.43 -17.60
CA TRP A 297 4.98 25.07 -18.58
C TRP A 297 5.52 23.65 -18.31
N GLY A 298 5.08 22.71 -19.15
CA GLY A 298 5.47 21.29 -19.08
C GLY A 298 5.84 20.74 -20.45
N ASP A 299 6.30 19.49 -20.50
CA ASP A 299 6.70 18.83 -21.75
C ASP A 299 5.52 18.72 -22.74
N ILE A 300 5.79 18.83 -24.05
CA ILE A 300 4.78 18.58 -25.07
C ILE A 300 4.72 17.07 -25.31
N ASP A 301 3.99 16.38 -24.44
CA ASP A 301 3.70 14.95 -24.53
C ASP A 301 2.35 14.61 -23.86
N GLU A 302 1.99 13.32 -23.87
CA GLU A 302 0.72 12.86 -23.30
C GLU A 302 0.61 13.04 -21.77
N HIS A 303 1.72 13.14 -21.04
CA HIS A 303 1.75 13.32 -19.60
C HIS A 303 1.73 14.80 -19.21
N GLY A 304 2.48 15.65 -19.91
CA GLY A 304 2.47 17.10 -19.72
C GLY A 304 1.07 17.69 -19.91
N PHE A 305 0.33 17.24 -20.93
CA PHE A 305 -1.09 17.61 -21.10
C PHE A 305 -2.01 17.05 -20.00
N GLN A 306 -1.70 15.86 -19.46
CA GLN A 306 -2.47 15.31 -18.35
C GLN A 306 -2.26 16.12 -17.06
N ILE A 307 -1.03 16.60 -16.81
CA ILE A 307 -0.71 17.46 -15.68
C ILE A 307 -1.41 18.83 -15.84
N LEU A 308 -1.37 19.42 -17.04
CA LEU A 308 -2.14 20.64 -17.35
C LEU A 308 -3.63 20.45 -17.10
N HIS A 309 -4.20 19.33 -17.59
CA HIS A 309 -5.60 18.97 -17.37
C HIS A 309 -5.95 18.88 -15.88
N GLN A 310 -5.07 18.26 -15.09
CA GLN A 310 -5.24 18.16 -13.64
C GLN A 310 -5.14 19.53 -12.96
N LEU A 311 -4.16 20.35 -13.31
CA LEU A 311 -4.00 21.69 -12.75
C LEU A 311 -5.23 22.56 -13.04
N ARG A 312 -5.77 22.50 -14.25
CA ARG A 312 -7.01 23.20 -14.62
C ARG A 312 -8.26 22.67 -13.93
N SER A 313 -8.26 21.42 -13.47
CA SER A 313 -9.37 20.92 -12.63
C SER A 313 -9.45 21.63 -11.28
N TYR A 314 -8.34 22.21 -10.81
CA TYR A 314 -8.28 23.01 -9.58
C TYR A 314 -8.34 24.51 -9.86
N PHE A 315 -7.65 24.96 -10.91
CA PHE A 315 -7.54 26.37 -11.29
C PHE A 315 -7.86 26.55 -12.79
N PRO A 316 -9.14 26.66 -13.16
CA PRO A 316 -9.58 26.72 -14.57
C PRO A 316 -8.97 27.88 -15.38
N GLN A 317 -8.54 28.96 -14.72
CA GLN A 317 -7.92 30.12 -15.35
C GLN A 317 -6.47 29.88 -15.83
N THR A 318 -5.91 28.69 -15.57
CA THR A 318 -4.53 28.35 -15.96
C THR A 318 -4.33 28.34 -17.47
N LYS A 319 -3.32 29.06 -17.95
CA LYS A 319 -2.90 29.07 -19.36
C LYS A 319 -1.64 28.23 -19.55
N SER A 320 -1.53 27.47 -20.64
CA SER A 320 -0.28 26.79 -20.97
C SER A 320 0.64 27.72 -21.76
N ILE A 321 1.94 27.69 -21.47
CA ILE A 321 2.98 28.40 -22.23
C ILE A 321 3.78 27.39 -23.04
N MET A 322 4.01 27.68 -24.33
CA MET A 322 4.84 26.85 -25.23
C MET A 322 4.39 25.38 -25.34
N MET A 323 3.10 25.11 -25.15
CA MET A 323 2.48 23.80 -25.32
C MET A 323 1.44 23.83 -26.45
N ASN A 324 1.84 24.34 -27.62
CA ASN A 324 0.97 24.49 -28.79
C ASN A 324 1.63 23.88 -30.03
N THR A 325 0.82 23.71 -31.07
CA THR A 325 1.24 23.06 -32.33
C THR A 325 2.41 23.79 -32.97
N ASP A 326 2.37 25.13 -33.03
CA ASP A 326 3.45 25.93 -33.59
C ASP A 326 4.80 25.67 -32.90
N THR A 327 4.80 25.56 -31.57
CA THR A 327 6.02 25.26 -30.80
C THR A 327 6.51 23.85 -31.10
N PHE A 328 5.60 22.89 -31.12
CA PHE A 328 5.93 21.49 -31.37
C PHE A 328 6.48 21.28 -32.78
N GLU A 329 5.82 21.81 -33.81
CA GLU A 329 6.25 21.71 -35.21
C GLU A 329 7.60 22.39 -35.43
N ARG A 330 7.81 23.57 -34.84
CA ARG A 330 9.07 24.31 -34.97
C ARG A 330 10.28 23.54 -34.44
N PHE A 331 10.09 22.76 -33.39
CA PHE A 331 11.17 22.00 -32.74
C PHE A 331 10.99 20.48 -32.86
N GLN A 332 10.18 20.03 -33.83
CA GLN A 332 9.83 18.62 -34.00
C GLN A 332 11.07 17.73 -34.26
N ASP A 333 12.12 18.29 -34.83
CA ASP A 333 13.37 17.56 -35.07
C ASP A 333 14.09 17.16 -33.77
N LEU A 334 13.83 17.89 -32.68
CA LEU A 334 14.35 17.62 -31.34
C LEU A 334 13.44 16.69 -30.53
N ALA A 335 12.26 16.34 -31.06
CA ALA A 335 11.31 15.47 -30.37
C ALA A 335 11.82 14.03 -30.30
N GLY A 336 11.65 13.42 -29.12
CA GLY A 336 11.93 12.02 -28.83
C GLY A 336 10.65 11.19 -28.68
N ASN A 337 10.81 9.96 -28.23
CA ASN A 337 9.69 9.06 -27.95
C ASN A 337 9.30 9.18 -26.47
N GLY A 338 8.03 9.48 -26.21
CA GLY A 338 7.42 9.52 -24.88
C GLY A 338 6.56 8.30 -24.60
N GLU A 339 6.32 8.04 -23.31
CA GLU A 339 5.39 7.01 -22.88
C GLU A 339 3.95 7.36 -23.27
N LYS A 340 3.18 6.32 -23.61
CA LYS A 340 1.78 6.49 -24.00
C LYS A 340 0.88 6.49 -22.77
N ASN A 341 -0.08 7.40 -22.77
CA ASN A 341 -1.06 7.53 -21.72
C ASN A 341 -2.31 6.69 -22.05
N LYS A 342 -2.95 6.13 -21.02
CA LYS A 342 -4.21 5.37 -21.16
C LYS A 342 -5.43 6.26 -21.39
N ALA A 343 -5.39 7.53 -20.97
CA ALA A 343 -6.51 8.45 -21.16
C ALA A 343 -6.76 8.69 -22.66
N ALA A 344 -7.99 8.48 -23.11
CA ALA A 344 -8.39 8.74 -24.50
C ALA A 344 -8.66 10.23 -24.75
N THR A 345 -9.21 10.92 -23.76
CA THR A 345 -9.57 12.35 -23.84
C THR A 345 -9.29 13.06 -22.52
N LEU A 346 -9.02 14.36 -22.60
CA LEU A 346 -8.77 15.25 -21.45
C LEU A 346 -9.69 16.46 -21.55
N SER A 347 -10.78 16.48 -20.76
CA SER A 347 -11.88 17.46 -20.91
C SER A 347 -11.53 18.92 -20.58
N ASN A 348 -10.47 19.16 -19.80
CA ASN A 348 -10.03 20.50 -19.39
C ASN A 348 -8.97 21.11 -20.33
N LEU A 349 -8.69 20.47 -21.47
CA LEU A 349 -7.88 21.07 -22.52
C LEU A 349 -8.75 21.97 -23.40
N ASN A 350 -8.16 23.03 -23.95
CA ASN A 350 -8.83 23.79 -25.01
C ASN A 350 -8.76 23.03 -26.35
N SER A 351 -9.46 23.53 -27.37
CA SER A 351 -9.54 22.87 -28.67
C SER A 351 -8.18 22.63 -29.33
N ASP A 352 -7.27 23.60 -29.26
CA ASP A 352 -5.96 23.53 -29.90
C ASP A 352 -5.04 22.52 -29.19
N GLU A 353 -5.04 22.54 -27.86
CA GLU A 353 -4.29 21.59 -27.03
C GLU A 353 -4.84 20.17 -27.17
N ALA A 354 -6.16 20.01 -27.24
CA ALA A 354 -6.80 18.70 -27.43
C ALA A 354 -6.44 18.10 -28.80
N LEU A 355 -6.37 18.94 -29.85
CA LEU A 355 -5.94 18.52 -31.18
C LEU A 355 -4.47 18.08 -31.20
N LEU A 356 -3.59 18.87 -30.56
CA LEU A 356 -2.19 18.50 -30.43
C LEU A 356 -2.03 17.21 -29.61
N TYR A 357 -2.76 17.06 -28.50
CA TYR A 357 -2.75 15.85 -27.69
C TYR A 357 -3.12 14.60 -28.51
N GLN A 358 -4.19 14.64 -29.31
CA GLN A 358 -4.56 13.52 -30.18
C GLN A 358 -3.49 13.24 -31.24
N THR A 359 -2.94 14.28 -31.86
CA THR A 359 -1.84 14.15 -32.83
C THR A 359 -0.64 13.42 -32.23
N LEU A 360 -0.29 13.71 -30.97
CA LEU A 360 0.81 13.05 -30.26
C LEU A 360 0.49 11.58 -29.94
N LYS A 361 -0.76 11.25 -29.56
CA LYS A 361 -1.18 9.86 -29.31
C LYS A 361 -1.06 8.96 -30.54
N GLU A 362 -1.47 9.50 -31.70
CA GLU A 362 -1.49 8.78 -32.99
C GLU A 362 -0.07 8.53 -33.52
N ARG A 363 0.90 9.36 -33.14
CA ARG A 363 2.30 9.18 -33.54
C ARG A 363 2.90 7.90 -32.95
N ILE A 364 3.71 7.23 -33.78
CA ILE A 364 4.48 6.03 -33.40
C ILE A 364 5.84 6.43 -32.82
N SER A 365 6.41 7.54 -33.29
CA SER A 365 7.67 8.11 -32.83
C SER A 365 7.62 9.63 -32.82
N LYS A 366 8.58 10.27 -32.13
CA LYS A 366 8.64 11.74 -31.99
C LYS A 366 7.32 12.32 -31.45
N ASN A 367 6.77 11.68 -30.42
CA ASN A 367 5.52 12.08 -29.73
C ASN A 367 5.79 12.86 -28.43
N ARG A 368 7.05 13.20 -28.15
CA ARG A 368 7.45 13.98 -26.96
C ARG A 368 8.48 15.03 -27.31
N LEU A 369 8.18 16.29 -27.06
CA LEU A 369 9.18 17.36 -27.06
C LEU A 369 9.45 17.80 -25.62
N GLU A 370 10.63 17.48 -25.12
CA GLU A 370 11.11 17.92 -23.82
C GLU A 370 11.42 19.42 -23.86
N GLN A 371 10.96 20.15 -22.86
CA GLN A 371 11.13 21.61 -22.82
C GLN A 371 12.61 22.04 -22.73
N GLU A 372 13.47 21.23 -22.14
CA GLU A 372 14.92 21.48 -22.10
C GLU A 372 15.57 21.55 -23.49
N LYS A 373 14.89 21.02 -24.53
CA LYS A 373 15.37 21.08 -25.92
C LYS A 373 15.01 22.40 -26.61
N ILE A 374 14.10 23.18 -26.04
CA ILE A 374 13.70 24.46 -26.63
C ILE A 374 14.76 25.52 -26.30
N PRO A 375 15.29 26.24 -27.29
CA PRO A 375 16.30 27.27 -27.06
C PRO A 375 15.80 28.40 -26.14
N GLN A 376 16.68 28.86 -25.25
CA GLN A 376 16.38 29.91 -24.26
C GLN A 376 15.82 31.20 -24.88
N TYR A 377 16.36 31.64 -26.03
CA TYR A 377 15.87 32.86 -26.70
C TYR A 377 14.38 32.76 -27.09
N TYR A 378 13.91 31.56 -27.45
CA TYR A 378 12.52 31.33 -27.82
C TYR A 378 11.64 31.36 -26.57
N ILE A 379 12.11 30.77 -25.48
CA ILE A 379 11.45 30.78 -24.16
C ILE A 379 11.22 32.21 -23.70
N GLU A 380 12.26 33.04 -23.70
CA GLU A 380 12.18 34.45 -23.27
C GLU A 380 11.19 35.26 -24.12
N GLN A 381 11.21 35.07 -25.44
CA GLN A 381 10.27 35.73 -26.36
C GLN A 381 8.81 35.34 -26.09
N GLN A 382 8.54 34.04 -25.89
CA GLN A 382 7.17 33.57 -25.65
C GLN A 382 6.65 34.00 -24.29
N ILE A 383 7.49 33.93 -23.25
CA ILE A 383 7.15 34.40 -21.91
C ILE A 383 6.83 35.90 -21.94
N ALA A 384 7.70 36.72 -22.54
CA ALA A 384 7.48 38.15 -22.68
C ALA A 384 6.15 38.44 -23.40
N LYS A 385 5.88 37.72 -24.50
CA LYS A 385 4.66 37.89 -25.30
C LYS A 385 3.36 37.60 -24.53
N GLN A 386 3.39 36.62 -23.61
CA GLN A 386 2.17 36.11 -22.94
C GLN A 386 1.93 36.67 -21.53
N ILE A 387 2.98 37.20 -20.89
CA ILE A 387 2.94 37.66 -19.49
C ILE A 387 3.10 39.19 -19.38
N LEU A 388 3.88 39.81 -20.27
CA LEU A 388 4.15 41.26 -20.22
C LEU A 388 3.21 42.11 -21.10
N ASN A 389 2.53 41.48 -22.06
CA ASN A 389 1.45 42.09 -22.84
C ASN A 389 0.09 41.77 -22.20
#